data_AF-A0A284RA59-F1
#
_entry.id   AF-A0A284RA59-F1
#
_cell.length_a   1.000
_cell.length_b   1.000
_cell.length_c   1.000
_cell.angle_alpha   90.00
_cell.angle_beta   90.00
_cell.angle_gamma   90.00
#
_symmetry.space_group_name_H-M   'P 1'
#
loop_
_entity.id
_entity.type
_entity.pdbx_description
1 polymer ?
#
loop_
_entity_poly.entity_id
_entity_poly.type
_entity_poly.pdbx_seq_one_letter_code
_entity_poly.pdbx_strand_id
1 'polypeptide(L)'
;MSSIPKAVLYYSQESIWSSAVLLALEEKGYGADEVDLRVVDLDKGGNFDPSFLRLNNKGTALLRSYQRPQSDIVLAMVPTLVVPLQKTLSEDVESRYRAITESKAIIEFLDKSRSPWSQTHTTSQAPAPSLTPATIAFTETSAEMIELVHTDEVDPNNLRYMNARDTDSLKSLAREMLPALHTRRDVLSKYISNADSGTIQVSEKVTALWKEKKAATEVLLGLYKNADVSESALDPEEKSKRAEYFEMARCARASLGRTLLRLEKDIIGPFALGDQLSIADMHLSAWLVRIVKLAGGAMTDDGSGAVARLQHHVGTEFKLGQKGRLSEYWEAMKERSSWKKVYAEGLH
;
A
#
# COMPACT_ATOMS: atom_id res chain seq x y z
N MET A 1 1.77 34.52 18.57
CA MET A 1 1.70 34.10 17.15
C MET A 1 0.69 32.98 17.11
N SER A 2 -0.40 33.20 16.37
CA SER A 2 -1.48 32.24 16.21
C SER A 2 -1.00 30.99 15.48
N SER A 3 -0.92 29.85 16.15
CA SER A 3 -0.54 28.59 15.48
C SER A 3 -1.78 27.98 14.85
N ILE A 4 -1.97 28.22 13.55
CA ILE A 4 -2.96 27.49 12.75
C ILE A 4 -2.67 25.98 12.92
N PRO A 5 -3.66 25.16 13.30
CA PRO A 5 -3.45 23.73 13.46
C PRO A 5 -2.97 23.08 12.15
N LYS A 6 -1.99 22.19 12.24
CA LYS A 6 -1.46 21.46 11.08
C LYS A 6 -2.29 20.23 10.75
N ALA A 7 -2.21 19.79 9.50
CA ALA A 7 -2.65 18.44 9.15
C ALA A 7 -1.65 17.41 9.69
N VAL A 8 -2.12 16.21 9.99
CA VAL A 8 -1.28 15.11 10.49
C VAL A 8 -1.46 13.89 9.59
N LEU A 9 -0.38 13.43 8.96
CA LEU A 9 -0.37 12.20 8.19
C LEU A 9 0.17 11.05 9.05
N TYR A 10 -0.69 10.07 9.34
CA TYR A 10 -0.29 8.79 9.90
C TYR A 10 0.10 7.85 8.78
N TYR A 11 1.32 7.32 8.82
CA TYR A 11 1.90 6.51 7.74
C TYR A 11 2.77 5.38 8.30
N SER A 12 3.11 4.40 7.46
CA SER A 12 4.15 3.42 7.76
C SER A 12 5.11 3.30 6.58
N GLN A 13 6.38 3.06 6.88
CA GLN A 13 7.41 2.79 5.87
C GLN A 13 7.18 1.46 5.13
N GLU A 14 6.47 0.52 5.76
CA GLU A 14 6.11 -0.78 5.17
C GLU A 14 4.85 -0.71 4.29
N SER A 15 4.12 0.42 4.34
CA SER A 15 2.86 0.57 3.61
C SER A 15 3.10 1.14 2.21
N ILE A 16 2.74 0.35 1.20
CA ILE A 16 2.74 0.73 -0.22
C ILE A 16 1.93 2.03 -0.40
N TRP A 17 0.71 2.06 0.15
CA TRP A 17 -0.18 3.19 -0.04
C TRP A 17 0.24 4.43 0.76
N SER A 18 0.98 4.26 1.86
CA SER A 18 1.64 5.37 2.54
C SER A 18 2.68 6.02 1.63
N SER A 19 3.43 5.21 0.88
CA SER A 19 4.43 5.71 -0.06
C SER A 19 3.81 6.51 -1.20
N ALA A 20 2.64 6.09 -1.71
CA ALA A 20 1.91 6.89 -2.71
C ALA A 20 1.54 8.30 -2.18
N VAL A 21 1.09 8.39 -0.92
CA VAL A 21 0.78 9.69 -0.29
C VAL A 21 2.03 10.50 -0.01
N LEU A 22 3.12 9.86 0.43
CA LEU A 22 4.40 10.55 0.66
C LEU A 22 4.97 11.11 -0.64
N LEU A 23 4.90 10.35 -1.75
CA LEU A 23 5.29 10.84 -3.08
C LEU A 23 4.47 12.10 -3.42
N ALA A 24 3.15 12.06 -3.21
CA ALA A 24 2.30 13.23 -3.46
C ALA A 24 2.65 14.42 -2.57
N LEU A 25 2.95 14.22 -1.27
CA LEU A 25 3.37 15.31 -0.40
C LEU A 25 4.63 16.01 -0.92
N GLU A 26 5.63 15.21 -1.33
CA GLU A 26 6.89 15.75 -1.88
C GLU A 26 6.68 16.45 -3.22
N GLU A 27 5.92 15.84 -4.14
CA GLU A 27 5.64 16.42 -5.45
C GLU A 27 4.86 17.72 -5.34
N LYS A 28 3.94 17.81 -4.39
CA LYS A 28 3.16 19.03 -4.12
C LYS A 28 3.92 20.03 -3.26
N GLY A 29 5.11 19.68 -2.77
CA GLY A 29 5.99 20.58 -2.02
C GLY A 29 5.57 20.87 -0.59
N TYR A 30 4.76 20.01 0.04
CA TYR A 30 4.30 20.20 1.42
C TYR A 30 5.47 20.21 2.41
N GLY A 31 5.56 21.28 3.21
CA GLY A 31 6.60 21.46 4.22
C GLY A 31 6.26 20.83 5.58
N ALA A 32 7.28 20.68 6.43
CA ALA A 32 7.14 20.18 7.81
C ALA A 32 6.34 21.14 8.71
N ASP A 33 6.14 22.38 8.28
CA ASP A 33 5.29 23.38 8.90
C ASP A 33 3.82 23.31 8.45
N GLU A 34 3.51 22.56 7.40
CA GLU A 34 2.15 22.36 6.88
C GLU A 34 1.56 21.01 7.32
N VAL A 35 2.37 19.95 7.31
CA VAL A 35 1.95 18.57 7.61
C VAL A 35 2.91 17.92 8.60
N ASP A 36 2.39 17.49 9.75
CA ASP A 36 3.13 16.66 10.69
C ASP A 36 3.03 15.18 10.28
N LEU A 37 4.17 14.49 10.26
CA LEU A 37 4.24 13.07 9.95
C LEU A 37 4.29 12.23 11.22
N ARG A 38 3.44 11.19 11.31
CA ARG A 38 3.35 10.26 12.44
C ARG A 38 3.50 8.83 11.96
N VAL A 39 4.52 8.13 12.46
CA VAL A 39 4.77 6.73 12.11
C VAL A 39 3.80 5.83 12.90
N VAL A 40 3.17 4.90 12.19
CA VAL A 40 2.41 3.78 12.75
C VAL A 40 3.22 2.50 12.54
N ASP A 41 3.71 1.94 13.63
CA ASP A 41 4.52 0.72 13.64
C ASP A 41 3.62 -0.50 13.35
N LEU A 42 3.72 -1.07 12.15
CA LEU A 42 2.88 -2.19 11.72
C LEU A 42 3.36 -3.52 12.31
N ASP A 43 4.67 -3.69 12.47
CA ASP A 43 5.28 -4.85 13.11
C ASP A 43 4.78 -5.05 14.55
N LYS A 44 4.58 -3.95 15.30
CA LYS A 44 4.03 -3.99 16.66
C LYS A 44 2.50 -3.90 16.71
N GLY A 45 1.84 -3.92 15.55
CA GLY A 45 0.38 -3.84 15.46
C GLY A 45 -0.20 -2.49 15.89
N GLY A 46 0.54 -1.39 15.72
CA GLY A 46 0.09 -0.03 16.05
C GLY A 46 -1.16 0.40 15.28
N ASN A 47 -1.42 -0.18 14.11
CA ASN A 47 -2.66 0.00 13.37
C ASN A 47 -3.88 -0.67 14.03
N PHE A 48 -3.68 -1.55 15.02
CA PHE A 48 -4.75 -2.15 15.83
C PHE A 48 -4.95 -1.42 17.15
N ASP A 49 -4.12 -0.42 17.46
CA ASP A 49 -4.23 0.32 18.71
C ASP A 49 -5.55 1.11 18.78
N PRO A 50 -6.28 1.09 19.91
CA PRO A 50 -7.51 1.85 20.06
C PRO A 50 -7.39 3.34 19.73
N SER A 51 -6.22 3.95 19.98
CA SER A 51 -5.99 5.36 19.65
C SER A 51 -5.97 5.61 18.14
N PHE A 52 -5.33 4.73 17.38
CA PHE A 52 -5.32 4.79 15.92
C PHE A 52 -6.67 4.42 15.31
N LEU A 53 -7.33 3.38 15.84
CA LEU A 53 -8.64 2.94 15.36
C LEU A 53 -9.74 3.99 15.57
N ARG A 54 -9.57 4.96 16.48
CA ARG A 54 -10.47 6.13 16.57
C ARG A 54 -10.36 7.05 15.35
N LEU A 55 -9.19 7.11 14.72
CA LEU A 55 -8.94 7.88 13.50
C LEU A 55 -9.39 7.10 12.27
N ASN A 56 -9.04 5.81 12.22
CA ASN A 56 -9.39 4.91 11.14
C ASN A 56 -9.80 3.54 11.68
N ASN A 57 -11.11 3.35 11.89
CA ASN A 57 -11.71 2.05 12.24
C ASN A 57 -12.13 1.25 11.00
N LYS A 58 -11.88 1.77 9.79
CA LYS A 58 -12.14 1.02 8.57
C LYS A 58 -10.98 0.04 8.37
N GLY A 59 -11.08 -1.16 8.95
CA GLY A 59 -10.60 -2.34 8.23
C GLY A 59 -11.60 -2.56 7.12
N THR A 60 -11.24 -2.25 5.87
CA THR A 60 -12.20 -1.69 4.92
C THR A 60 -13.37 -2.64 4.66
N ALA A 61 -14.56 -2.18 5.06
CA ALA A 61 -15.81 -2.82 4.72
C ALA A 61 -16.10 -2.52 3.24
N LEU A 62 -15.57 -3.34 2.34
CA LEU A 62 -16.10 -3.47 0.99
C LEU A 62 -17.20 -4.53 0.97
N LEU A 63 -18.28 -4.27 1.71
CA LEU A 63 -19.57 -4.88 1.42
C LEU A 63 -20.16 -4.18 0.18
N ARG A 64 -19.74 -4.60 -1.02
CA ARG A 64 -20.51 -4.43 -2.25
C ARG A 64 -20.47 -5.70 -3.08
N SER A 65 -21.39 -6.60 -2.76
CA SER A 65 -22.08 -7.53 -3.65
C SER A 65 -21.54 -7.64 -5.10
N TYR A 66 -20.86 -8.75 -5.42
CA TYR A 66 -21.38 -9.75 -6.34
C TYR A 66 -20.64 -11.08 -6.15
N GLN A 67 -21.21 -11.95 -5.31
CA GLN A 67 -21.18 -13.40 -5.45
C GLN A 67 -19.80 -14.09 -5.60
N ARG A 68 -19.01 -14.07 -4.51
CA ARG A 68 -18.29 -15.21 -3.91
C ARG A 68 -17.58 -14.74 -2.63
N PRO A 69 -17.59 -15.48 -1.52
CA PRO A 69 -16.84 -15.11 -0.33
C PRO A 69 -15.40 -15.64 -0.50
N GLN A 70 -14.51 -14.82 -1.05
CA GLN A 70 -13.07 -14.98 -0.84
C GLN A 70 -12.69 -13.91 0.18
N SER A 71 -12.08 -14.33 1.28
CA SER A 71 -11.75 -13.48 2.44
C SER A 71 -11.06 -12.17 2.05
N ASP A 72 -11.79 -11.06 2.12
CA ASP A 72 -11.23 -9.72 2.02
C ASP A 72 -10.37 -9.48 3.28
N ILE A 73 -9.07 -9.78 3.21
CA ILE A 73 -8.12 -9.52 4.30
C ILE A 73 -7.83 -8.02 4.29
N VAL A 74 -8.82 -7.19 4.63
CA VAL A 74 -8.64 -5.75 4.56
C VAL A 74 -8.11 -5.19 5.86
N LEU A 75 -6.79 -5.14 5.97
CA LEU A 75 -6.07 -4.61 7.12
C LEU A 75 -6.60 -3.19 7.43
N ALA A 76 -6.79 -2.84 8.70
CA ALA A 76 -6.91 -1.42 9.06
C ALA A 76 -5.60 -0.76 8.59
N MET A 77 -5.67 0.09 7.57
CA MET A 77 -4.49 0.53 6.84
C MET A 77 -4.17 2.00 7.07
N VAL A 78 -2.89 2.25 7.27
CA VAL A 78 -2.25 3.52 6.89
C VAL A 78 -2.13 3.58 5.37
N PRO A 79 -2.26 4.77 4.75
CA PRO A 79 -2.19 6.08 5.36
C PRO A 79 -3.51 6.60 5.93
N THR A 80 -3.44 7.54 6.87
CA THR A 80 -4.60 8.31 7.34
C THR A 80 -4.21 9.76 7.53
N LEU A 81 -4.86 10.65 6.79
CA LEU A 81 -4.64 12.10 6.88
C LEU A 81 -5.73 12.73 7.76
N VAL A 82 -5.32 13.35 8.86
CA VAL A 82 -6.22 14.11 9.74
C VAL A 82 -6.03 15.60 9.43
N VAL A 83 -7.07 16.24 8.90
CA VAL A 83 -7.03 17.65 8.49
C VAL A 83 -7.94 18.51 9.35
N PRO A 84 -7.52 19.72 9.75
CA PRO A 84 -8.39 20.66 10.45
C PRO A 84 -9.46 21.21 9.51
N LEU A 85 -10.66 21.44 10.03
CA LEU A 85 -11.75 22.03 9.27
C LEU A 85 -11.57 23.54 9.16
N GLN A 86 -11.71 24.08 7.94
CA GLN A 86 -11.57 25.51 7.65
C GLN A 86 -12.41 26.41 8.56
N LYS A 87 -13.62 25.96 8.94
CA LYS A 87 -14.56 26.71 9.78
C LYS A 87 -14.17 26.78 11.26
N THR A 88 -13.09 26.12 11.67
CA THR A 88 -12.65 26.02 13.08
C THR A 88 -11.15 26.31 13.22
N LEU A 89 -10.61 27.20 12.37
CA LEU A 89 -9.21 27.62 12.39
C LEU A 89 -8.96 28.90 13.22
N SER A 90 -10.02 29.57 13.68
CA SER A 90 -9.94 30.76 14.54
C SER A 90 -9.54 30.36 15.97
N GLU A 91 -8.72 31.19 16.63
CA GLU A 91 -8.25 30.94 18.01
C GLU A 91 -9.39 30.81 19.03
N ASP A 92 -10.53 31.44 18.77
CA ASP A 92 -11.70 31.46 19.66
C ASP A 92 -12.57 30.18 19.58
N VAL A 93 -12.24 29.24 18.68
CA VAL A 93 -13.04 28.04 18.42
C VAL A 93 -12.17 26.79 18.49
N GLU A 94 -12.61 25.79 19.26
CA GLU A 94 -11.94 24.48 19.30
C GLU A 94 -11.87 23.87 17.89
N SER A 95 -10.65 23.58 17.44
CA SER A 95 -10.42 23.04 16.10
C SER A 95 -11.04 21.66 15.95
N ARG A 96 -11.88 21.51 14.93
CA ARG A 96 -12.46 20.23 14.52
C ARG A 96 -11.62 19.64 13.41
N TYR A 97 -11.55 18.31 13.38
CA TYR A 97 -10.73 17.58 12.43
C TYR A 97 -11.58 16.57 11.64
N ARG A 98 -11.12 16.25 10.44
CA ARG A 98 -11.65 15.18 9.61
C ARG A 98 -10.54 14.22 9.23
N ALA A 99 -10.77 12.92 9.42
CA ALA A 99 -9.91 11.88 8.91
C ALA A 99 -10.28 11.53 7.45
N ILE A 100 -9.28 11.46 6.59
CA ILE A 100 -9.33 10.93 5.23
C ILE A 100 -8.48 9.66 5.23
N THR A 101 -9.08 8.52 4.88
CA THR A 101 -8.49 7.19 5.11
C THR A 101 -8.09 6.45 3.83
N GLU A 102 -8.61 6.87 2.67
CA GLU A 102 -8.31 6.24 1.39
C GLU A 102 -7.16 6.97 0.70
N SER A 103 -6.11 6.26 0.28
CA SER A 103 -4.91 6.87 -0.32
C SER A 103 -5.23 7.73 -1.54
N LYS A 104 -6.14 7.28 -2.43
CA LYS A 104 -6.62 8.08 -3.57
C LYS A 104 -7.28 9.38 -3.13
N ALA A 105 -8.19 9.31 -2.14
CA ALA A 105 -8.87 10.48 -1.62
C ALA A 105 -7.92 11.44 -0.89
N ILE A 106 -6.89 10.92 -0.22
CA ILE A 106 -5.84 11.73 0.40
C ILE A 106 -5.06 12.47 -0.69
N ILE A 107 -4.60 11.79 -1.73
CA ILE A 107 -3.82 12.41 -2.82
C ILE A 107 -4.65 13.44 -3.58
N GLU A 108 -5.90 13.15 -3.90
CA GLU A 108 -6.83 14.12 -4.51
C GLU A 108 -7.06 15.34 -3.60
N PHE A 109 -7.18 15.13 -2.29
CA PHE A 109 -7.33 16.22 -1.33
C PHE A 109 -6.08 17.09 -1.30
N LEU A 110 -4.89 16.50 -1.24
CA LEU A 110 -3.61 17.22 -1.27
C LEU A 110 -3.43 17.99 -2.58
N ASP A 111 -3.73 17.37 -3.72
CA ASP A 111 -3.62 18.01 -5.03
C ASP A 111 -4.55 19.23 -5.16
N LYS A 112 -5.80 19.11 -4.69
CA LYS A 112 -6.78 20.21 -4.68
C LYS A 112 -6.43 21.31 -3.67
N SER A 113 -5.85 20.93 -2.53
CA SER A 113 -5.54 21.87 -1.44
C SER A 113 -4.33 22.76 -1.73
N ARG A 114 -3.48 22.36 -2.68
CA ARG A 114 -2.34 23.15 -3.12
C ARG A 114 -2.21 23.11 -4.63
N SER A 115 -2.54 24.20 -5.30
CA SER A 115 -2.38 24.34 -6.75
C SER A 115 -1.17 25.21 -7.12
N PRO A 116 -0.75 25.26 -8.39
CA PRO A 116 0.27 26.23 -8.84
C PRO A 116 -0.08 27.69 -8.53
N TRP A 117 -1.38 27.97 -8.33
CA TRP A 117 -1.94 29.29 -8.07
C TRP A 117 -2.40 29.45 -6.62
N SER A 118 -1.98 28.54 -5.73
CA SER A 118 -2.52 28.48 -4.38
C SER A 118 -2.30 29.78 -3.62
N GLN A 119 -3.39 30.38 -3.15
CA GLN A 119 -3.38 31.48 -2.19
C GLN A 119 -3.50 30.98 -0.75
N THR A 120 -3.56 29.66 -0.54
CA THR A 120 -3.51 29.09 0.81
C THR A 120 -2.18 29.48 1.43
N HIS A 121 -2.17 29.74 2.74
CA HIS A 121 -1.02 30.15 3.55
C HIS A 121 0.11 29.10 3.58
N THR A 122 0.55 28.66 2.41
CA THR A 122 1.68 27.80 2.22
C THR A 122 2.93 28.62 2.47
N THR A 123 3.78 28.06 3.28
CA THR A 123 5.08 28.58 3.67
C THR A 123 6.18 28.07 2.74
N SER A 124 5.88 27.03 1.95
CA SER A 124 6.80 26.40 1.02
C SER A 124 6.77 27.09 -0.34
N GLN A 125 7.95 27.41 -0.86
CA GLN A 125 8.16 27.95 -2.22
C GLN A 125 8.40 26.85 -3.26
N ALA A 126 8.28 25.57 -2.87
CA ALA A 126 8.46 24.46 -3.79
C ALA A 126 7.33 24.45 -4.84
N PRO A 127 7.64 24.11 -6.11
CA PRO A 127 6.64 23.94 -7.15
C PRO A 127 5.53 22.98 -6.72
N ALA A 128 4.28 23.31 -7.08
CA ALA A 128 3.12 22.46 -6.81
C ALA A 128 2.41 22.11 -8.14
N PRO A 129 2.97 21.19 -8.96
CA PRO A 129 2.37 20.79 -10.23
C PRO A 129 0.96 20.23 -10.02
N SER A 130 0.08 20.40 -11.01
CA SER A 130 -1.23 19.74 -10.99
C SER A 130 -1.04 18.24 -11.24
N LEU A 131 -1.49 17.40 -10.32
CA LEU A 131 -1.51 15.94 -10.50
C LEU A 131 -2.85 15.48 -11.10
N THR A 132 -3.92 16.24 -10.90
CA THR A 132 -5.19 15.96 -11.60
C THR A 132 -5.00 16.20 -13.11
N PRO A 133 -5.33 15.22 -13.97
CA PRO A 133 -5.21 15.38 -15.42
C PRO A 133 -6.08 16.51 -15.98
N ALA A 134 -5.61 17.17 -17.04
CA ALA A 134 -6.31 18.33 -17.62
C ALA A 134 -7.53 17.96 -18.49
N THR A 135 -7.64 16.72 -18.95
CA THR A 135 -8.73 16.26 -19.84
C THR A 135 -9.58 15.19 -19.17
N ILE A 136 -10.85 15.09 -19.60
CA ILE A 136 -11.76 14.05 -19.11
C ILE A 136 -11.22 12.66 -19.48
N ALA A 137 -10.75 12.48 -20.72
CA ALA A 137 -10.17 11.22 -21.17
C ALA A 137 -8.98 10.77 -20.30
N PHE A 138 -8.04 11.67 -19.97
CA PHE A 138 -6.94 11.31 -19.09
C PHE A 138 -7.37 11.13 -17.63
N THR A 139 -8.43 11.81 -17.19
CA THR A 139 -9.01 11.56 -15.86
C THR A 139 -9.61 10.15 -15.77
N GLU A 140 -10.30 9.69 -16.82
CA GLU A 140 -10.84 8.33 -16.93
C GLU A 140 -9.70 7.29 -16.96
N THR A 141 -8.72 7.47 -17.84
CA THR A 141 -7.54 6.56 -17.90
C THR A 141 -6.77 6.54 -16.58
N SER A 142 -6.60 7.69 -15.92
CA SER A 142 -5.98 7.77 -14.59
C SER A 142 -6.75 6.94 -13.57
N ALA A 143 -8.09 7.03 -13.57
CA ALA A 143 -8.92 6.28 -12.64
C ALA A 143 -8.81 4.77 -12.89
N GLU A 144 -8.87 4.34 -14.16
CA GLU A 144 -8.73 2.93 -14.54
C GLU A 144 -7.38 2.33 -14.15
N MET A 145 -6.28 3.07 -14.34
CA MET A 145 -4.95 2.62 -13.92
C MET A 145 -4.85 2.48 -12.40
N ILE A 146 -5.40 3.45 -11.65
CA ILE A 146 -5.43 3.38 -10.18
C ILE A 146 -6.26 2.18 -9.74
N GLU A 147 -7.45 1.98 -10.31
CA GLU A 147 -8.30 0.83 -9.99
C GLU A 147 -7.59 -0.49 -10.29
N LEU A 148 -6.89 -0.59 -11.43
CA LEU A 148 -6.14 -1.78 -11.82
C LEU A 148 -5.09 -2.20 -10.77
N VAL A 149 -4.27 -1.25 -10.30
CA VAL A 149 -3.19 -1.56 -9.34
C VAL A 149 -3.69 -1.73 -7.89
N HIS A 150 -4.94 -1.37 -7.61
CA HIS A 150 -5.61 -1.57 -6.33
C HIS A 150 -6.45 -2.85 -6.26
N THR A 151 -6.49 -3.67 -7.32
CA THR A 151 -7.22 -4.94 -7.29
C THR A 151 -6.55 -5.98 -6.39
N ASP A 152 -7.36 -6.80 -5.70
CA ASP A 152 -6.86 -7.81 -4.76
C ASP A 152 -5.94 -8.86 -5.40
N GLU A 153 -6.15 -9.15 -6.70
CA GLU A 153 -5.35 -10.10 -7.47
C GLU A 153 -3.89 -9.69 -7.60
N VAL A 154 -3.61 -8.38 -7.51
CA VAL A 154 -2.25 -7.82 -7.63
C VAL A 154 -1.89 -6.94 -6.44
N ASP A 155 -2.60 -7.07 -5.31
CA ASP A 155 -2.21 -6.41 -4.06
C ASP A 155 -0.83 -6.94 -3.64
N PRO A 156 0.21 -6.08 -3.56
CA PRO A 156 1.53 -6.53 -3.19
C PRO A 156 1.62 -7.16 -1.78
N ASN A 157 0.67 -6.87 -0.87
CA ASN A 157 0.59 -7.54 0.43
C ASN A 157 0.17 -9.00 0.26
N ASN A 158 -0.83 -9.28 -0.58
CA ASN A 158 -1.27 -10.65 -0.88
C ASN A 158 -0.18 -11.41 -1.64
N LEU A 159 0.43 -10.75 -2.64
CA LEU A 159 1.54 -11.33 -3.41
C LEU A 159 2.75 -11.67 -2.53
N ARG A 160 3.03 -10.87 -1.48
CA ARG A 160 4.10 -11.16 -0.53
C ARG A 160 3.92 -12.53 0.13
N TYR A 161 2.72 -12.87 0.59
CA TYR A 161 2.46 -14.16 1.24
C TYR A 161 2.58 -15.35 0.27
N MET A 162 2.35 -15.10 -1.02
CA MET A 162 2.35 -16.10 -2.08
C MET A 162 3.61 -16.06 -2.96
N ASN A 163 4.72 -15.49 -2.47
CA ASN A 163 5.90 -15.21 -3.30
C ASN A 163 6.84 -16.42 -3.51
N ALA A 164 6.54 -17.57 -2.91
CA ALA A 164 7.37 -18.77 -3.09
C ALA A 164 7.02 -19.55 -4.37
N ARG A 165 8.05 -20.13 -5.00
CA ARG A 165 7.95 -20.83 -6.30
C ARG A 165 8.23 -22.32 -6.19
N ASP A 166 8.87 -22.71 -5.11
CA ASP A 166 9.34 -24.06 -4.81
C ASP A 166 9.46 -24.23 -3.28
N THR A 167 9.82 -25.43 -2.84
CA THR A 167 9.93 -25.76 -1.42
C THR A 167 10.98 -24.93 -0.70
N ASP A 168 12.12 -24.62 -1.33
CA ASP A 168 13.22 -23.88 -0.69
C ASP A 168 12.89 -22.39 -0.53
N SER A 169 12.23 -21.79 -1.52
CA SER A 169 11.69 -20.43 -1.43
C SER A 169 10.53 -20.34 -0.45
N LEU A 170 9.69 -21.38 -0.32
CA LEU A 170 8.63 -21.44 0.70
C LEU A 170 9.22 -21.48 2.11
N LYS A 171 10.28 -22.27 2.30
CA LYS A 171 11.05 -22.33 3.55
C LYS A 171 11.62 -20.96 3.93
N SER A 172 12.24 -20.30 2.96
CA SER A 172 12.85 -18.98 3.14
C SER A 172 11.79 -17.91 3.46
N LEU A 173 10.67 -17.92 2.73
CA LEU A 173 9.55 -17.02 2.96
C LEU A 173 8.91 -17.24 4.33
N ALA A 174 8.72 -18.49 4.77
CA ALA A 174 8.20 -18.80 6.09
C ALA A 174 9.07 -18.22 7.20
N ARG A 175 10.41 -18.33 7.09
CA ARG A 175 11.34 -17.73 8.06
C ARG A 175 11.23 -16.21 8.14
N GLU A 176 10.99 -15.55 7.01
CA GLU A 176 10.77 -14.09 6.97
C GLU A 176 9.42 -13.71 7.60
N MET A 177 8.34 -14.42 7.26
CA MET A 177 6.98 -13.99 7.59
C MET A 177 6.50 -14.43 8.98
N LEU A 178 6.95 -15.59 9.47
CA LEU A 178 6.46 -16.15 10.74
C LEU A 178 6.65 -15.22 11.95
N PRO A 179 7.79 -14.52 12.16
CA PRO A 179 7.96 -13.62 13.31
C PRO A 179 6.92 -12.50 13.37
N ALA A 180 6.68 -11.83 12.23
CA ALA A 180 5.70 -10.75 12.13
C ALA A 180 4.26 -11.27 12.34
N LEU A 181 3.93 -12.43 11.75
CA LEU A 181 2.61 -13.04 11.91
C LEU A 181 2.33 -13.50 13.35
N HIS A 182 3.32 -14.07 14.05
CA HIS A 182 3.20 -14.41 15.47
C HIS A 182 2.97 -13.17 16.32
N THR A 183 3.81 -12.14 16.14
CA THR A 183 3.69 -10.87 16.87
C THR A 183 2.31 -10.27 16.69
N ARG A 184 1.81 -10.24 15.45
CA ARG A 184 0.48 -9.75 15.12
C ARG A 184 -0.64 -10.55 15.78
N ARG A 185 -0.60 -11.89 15.74
CA ARG A 185 -1.59 -12.76 16.42
C ARG A 185 -1.61 -12.48 17.92
N ASP A 186 -0.44 -12.31 18.54
CA ASP A 186 -0.30 -12.13 19.97
C ASP A 186 -0.80 -10.74 20.42
N VAL A 187 -0.49 -9.69 19.65
CA VAL A 187 -1.03 -8.33 19.85
C VAL A 187 -2.56 -8.33 19.76
N LEU A 188 -3.13 -8.95 18.72
CA LEU A 188 -4.59 -9.03 18.56
C LEU A 188 -5.24 -9.83 19.70
N SER A 189 -4.61 -10.94 20.11
CA SER A 189 -5.08 -11.74 21.25
C SER A 189 -5.08 -10.94 22.55
N LYS A 190 -4.04 -10.14 22.78
CA LYS A 190 -3.94 -9.23 23.92
C LYS A 190 -5.04 -8.18 23.91
N TYR A 191 -5.28 -7.51 22.77
CA TYR A 191 -6.35 -6.52 22.67
C TYR A 191 -7.74 -7.12 22.92
N ILE A 192 -8.01 -8.30 22.36
CA ILE A 192 -9.28 -9.03 22.60
C ILE A 192 -9.44 -9.37 24.08
N SER A 193 -8.40 -9.95 24.72
CA SER A 193 -8.45 -10.29 26.15
C SER A 193 -8.61 -9.07 27.05
N ASN A 194 -7.95 -7.96 26.71
CA ASN A 194 -8.10 -6.71 27.45
C ASN A 194 -9.50 -6.10 27.30
N ALA A 195 -10.15 -6.26 26.15
CA ALA A 195 -11.53 -5.83 25.96
C ALA A 195 -12.52 -6.74 26.71
N ASP A 196 -12.36 -8.06 26.61
CA ASP A 196 -13.22 -9.04 27.28
C ASP A 196 -13.13 -8.93 28.82
N SER A 197 -11.97 -8.55 29.36
CA SER A 197 -11.77 -8.27 30.80
C SER A 197 -12.20 -6.87 31.25
N GLY A 198 -12.62 -6.00 30.32
CA GLY A 198 -12.99 -4.61 30.61
C GLY A 198 -11.81 -3.66 30.87
N THR A 199 -10.56 -4.13 30.73
CA THR A 199 -9.33 -3.33 30.86
C THR A 199 -9.26 -2.22 29.82
N ILE A 200 -9.72 -2.48 28.60
CA ILE A 200 -9.84 -1.50 27.53
C ILE A 200 -11.31 -1.45 27.08
N GLN A 201 -11.88 -0.25 27.04
CA GLN A 201 -13.23 -0.02 26.54
C GLN A 201 -13.18 0.38 25.07
N VAL A 202 -13.71 -0.48 24.19
CA VAL A 202 -13.87 -0.24 22.76
C VAL A 202 -15.26 -0.65 22.29
N SER A 203 -15.66 -0.20 21.10
CA SER A 203 -16.94 -0.61 20.51
C SER A 203 -16.91 -2.06 20.05
N GLU A 204 -18.08 -2.70 19.96
CA GLU A 204 -18.23 -4.06 19.43
C GLU A 204 -17.64 -4.20 18.02
N LYS A 205 -17.71 -3.14 17.20
CA LYS A 205 -17.10 -3.11 15.86
C LYS A 205 -15.59 -3.29 15.90
N VAL A 206 -14.91 -2.67 16.86
CA VAL A 206 -13.45 -2.81 17.03
C VAL A 206 -13.10 -4.21 17.52
N THR A 207 -13.86 -4.76 18.46
CA THR A 207 -13.67 -6.14 18.92
C THR A 207 -13.89 -7.15 17.79
N ALA A 208 -14.91 -6.95 16.95
CA ALA A 208 -15.17 -7.77 15.77
C ALA A 208 -14.02 -7.70 14.75
N LEU A 209 -13.52 -6.49 14.47
CA LEU A 209 -12.36 -6.26 13.61
C LEU A 209 -11.13 -7.04 14.12
N TRP A 210 -10.80 -6.94 15.42
CA TRP A 210 -9.65 -7.67 15.97
C TRP A 210 -9.79 -9.18 15.84
N LYS A 211 -10.99 -9.74 16.08
CA LYS A 211 -11.27 -11.17 15.93
C LYS A 211 -11.10 -11.62 14.47
N GLU A 212 -11.65 -10.87 13.53
CA GLU A 212 -11.50 -11.13 12.09
C GLU A 212 -10.02 -11.09 11.67
N LYS A 213 -9.27 -10.05 12.09
CA LYS A 213 -7.85 -9.94 11.75
C LYS A 213 -6.99 -11.00 12.41
N LYS A 214 -7.36 -11.48 13.60
CA LYS A 214 -6.69 -12.58 14.26
C LYS A 214 -6.91 -13.87 13.46
N ALA A 215 -8.16 -14.17 13.08
CA ALA A 215 -8.49 -15.34 12.29
C ALA A 215 -7.75 -15.35 10.94
N ALA A 216 -7.71 -14.22 10.23
CA ALA A 216 -6.93 -14.11 8.99
C ALA A 216 -5.42 -14.33 9.21
N THR A 217 -4.87 -13.84 10.33
CA THR A 217 -3.46 -14.06 10.69
C THR A 217 -3.19 -15.54 10.99
N GLU A 218 -4.12 -16.24 11.64
CA GLU A 218 -4.02 -17.67 11.94
C GLU A 218 -4.09 -18.54 10.68
N VAL A 219 -4.88 -18.15 9.68
CA VAL A 219 -4.87 -18.80 8.36
C VAL A 219 -3.49 -18.68 7.71
N LEU A 220 -2.88 -17.49 7.72
CA LEU A 220 -1.54 -17.27 7.17
C LEU A 220 -0.45 -18.05 7.93
N LEU A 221 -0.54 -18.11 9.27
CA LEU A 221 0.35 -18.97 10.07
C LEU A 221 0.20 -20.44 9.69
N GLY A 222 -1.04 -20.89 9.39
CA GLY A 222 -1.32 -22.24 8.91
C GLY A 222 -0.62 -22.58 7.60
N LEU A 223 -0.51 -21.61 6.67
CA LEU A 223 0.20 -21.81 5.39
C LEU A 223 1.68 -22.15 5.59
N TYR A 224 2.31 -21.56 6.62
CA TYR A 224 3.74 -21.71 6.88
C TYR A 224 4.10 -22.77 7.92
N LYS A 225 3.11 -23.33 8.64
CA LYS A 225 3.32 -24.26 9.78
C LYS A 225 4.31 -25.38 9.47
N ASN A 226 4.24 -25.93 8.26
CA ASN A 226 5.06 -27.05 7.82
C ASN A 226 6.06 -26.68 6.72
N ALA A 227 6.34 -25.40 6.46
CA ALA A 227 7.20 -24.97 5.35
C ALA A 227 8.59 -25.62 5.36
N ASP A 228 9.16 -25.87 6.55
CA ASP A 228 10.48 -26.48 6.74
C ASP A 228 10.46 -28.02 6.65
N VAL A 229 9.28 -28.64 6.54
CA VAL A 229 9.11 -30.11 6.49
C VAL A 229 9.24 -30.61 5.05
N SER A 230 10.08 -31.63 4.84
CA SER A 230 10.26 -32.29 3.55
C SER A 230 8.98 -32.96 3.07
N GLU A 231 8.74 -32.95 1.77
CA GLU A 231 7.51 -33.51 1.18
C GLU A 231 7.27 -34.99 1.52
N SER A 232 8.32 -35.79 1.65
CA SER A 232 8.22 -37.21 2.05
C SER A 232 7.67 -37.41 3.47
N ALA A 233 7.82 -36.42 4.35
CA ALA A 233 7.42 -36.48 5.75
C ALA A 233 6.03 -35.87 6.02
N LEU A 234 5.41 -35.25 5.01
CA LEU A 234 4.07 -34.71 5.11
C LEU A 234 3.00 -35.81 4.97
N ASP A 235 1.92 -35.66 5.72
CA ASP A 235 0.71 -36.46 5.51
C ASP A 235 -0.03 -36.04 4.20
N PRO A 236 -1.02 -36.83 3.74
CA PRO A 236 -1.75 -36.50 2.50
C PRO A 236 -2.49 -35.15 2.52
N GLU A 237 -2.99 -34.71 3.67
CA GLU A 237 -3.71 -33.44 3.80
C GLU A 237 -2.74 -32.26 3.70
N GLU A 238 -1.59 -32.37 4.37
CA GLU A 238 -0.52 -31.37 4.34
C GLU A 238 0.11 -31.24 2.95
N LYS A 239 0.27 -32.36 2.23
CA LYS A 239 0.67 -32.35 0.81
C LYS A 239 -0.33 -31.60 -0.05
N SER A 240 -1.63 -31.85 0.14
CA SER A 240 -2.69 -31.16 -0.59
C SER A 240 -2.66 -29.64 -0.34
N LYS A 241 -2.51 -29.21 0.91
CA LYS A 241 -2.42 -27.77 1.26
C LYS A 241 -1.20 -27.10 0.64
N ARG A 242 -0.05 -27.79 0.62
CA ARG A 242 1.16 -27.27 -0.03
C ARG A 242 0.97 -27.16 -1.55
N ALA A 243 0.33 -28.14 -2.18
CA ALA A 243 0.01 -28.07 -3.61
C ALA A 243 -0.95 -26.91 -3.93
N GLU A 244 -1.97 -26.70 -3.11
CA GLU A 244 -2.91 -25.57 -3.22
C GLU A 244 -2.19 -24.23 -3.10
N TYR A 245 -1.26 -24.09 -2.14
CA TYR A 245 -0.42 -22.90 -2.02
C TYR A 245 0.33 -22.58 -3.32
N PHE A 246 1.03 -23.57 -3.89
CA PHE A 246 1.81 -23.34 -5.11
C PHE A 246 0.93 -23.03 -6.32
N GLU A 247 -0.27 -23.62 -6.40
CA GLU A 247 -1.22 -23.30 -7.45
C GLU A 247 -1.75 -21.86 -7.31
N MET A 248 -2.10 -21.43 -6.10
CA MET A 248 -2.48 -20.04 -5.83
C MET A 248 -1.34 -19.06 -6.15
N ALA A 249 -0.10 -19.38 -5.76
CA ALA A 249 1.09 -18.57 -6.06
C ALA A 249 1.35 -18.48 -7.58
N ARG A 250 1.09 -19.55 -8.34
CA ARG A 250 1.17 -19.56 -9.80
C ARG A 250 0.09 -18.68 -10.42
N CYS A 251 -1.16 -18.81 -9.97
CA CYS A 251 -2.28 -17.99 -10.44
C CYS A 251 -2.06 -16.50 -10.16
N ALA A 252 -1.61 -16.14 -8.95
CA ALA A 252 -1.31 -14.77 -8.58
C ALA A 252 -0.22 -14.15 -9.46
N ARG A 253 0.86 -14.89 -9.75
CA ARG A 253 1.90 -14.46 -10.70
C ARG A 253 1.37 -14.28 -12.12
N ALA A 254 0.47 -15.16 -12.57
CA ALA A 254 -0.17 -15.01 -13.88
C ALA A 254 -1.11 -13.78 -13.94
N SER A 255 -1.84 -13.47 -12.86
CA SER A 255 -2.59 -12.20 -12.75
C SER A 255 -1.66 -10.99 -12.82
N LEU A 256 -0.55 -11.03 -12.07
CA LEU A 256 0.46 -9.97 -12.11
C LEU A 256 1.04 -9.79 -13.52
N GLY A 257 1.40 -10.87 -14.21
CA GLY A 257 1.91 -10.82 -15.59
C GLY A 257 0.94 -10.17 -16.57
N ARG A 258 -0.36 -10.51 -16.47
CA ARG A 258 -1.42 -9.87 -17.27
C ARG A 258 -1.55 -8.37 -16.96
N THR A 259 -1.50 -8.00 -15.69
CA THR A 259 -1.55 -6.59 -15.27
C THR A 259 -0.34 -5.81 -15.78
N LEU A 260 0.88 -6.36 -15.68
CA LEU A 260 2.08 -5.71 -16.20
C LEU A 260 2.02 -5.53 -17.72
N LEU A 261 1.53 -6.52 -18.48
CA LEU A 261 1.32 -6.37 -19.92
C LEU A 261 0.29 -5.29 -20.26
N ARG A 262 -0.77 -5.17 -19.44
CA ARG A 262 -1.75 -4.10 -19.61
C ARG A 262 -1.12 -2.73 -19.35
N LEU A 263 -0.38 -2.58 -18.25
CA LEU A 263 0.32 -1.33 -17.93
C LEU A 263 1.35 -0.95 -19.00
N GLU A 264 2.09 -1.91 -19.53
CA GLU A 264 3.04 -1.72 -20.63
C GLU A 264 2.37 -1.12 -21.89
N LYS A 265 1.10 -1.44 -22.12
CA LYS A 265 0.30 -0.88 -23.22
C LYS A 265 -0.33 0.47 -22.87
N ASP A 266 -0.82 0.60 -21.64
CA ASP A 266 -1.64 1.74 -21.23
C ASP A 266 -0.77 2.97 -20.89
N ILE A 267 0.49 2.80 -20.51
CA ILE A 267 1.44 3.90 -20.28
C ILE A 267 1.77 4.62 -21.60
N ILE A 268 1.57 5.94 -21.61
CA ILE A 268 1.65 6.75 -22.85
C ILE A 268 3.05 7.34 -23.07
N GLY A 269 3.72 7.81 -22.01
CA GLY A 269 5.00 8.51 -22.09
C GLY A 269 5.90 8.19 -20.90
N PRO A 270 6.90 9.03 -20.59
CA PRO A 270 7.78 8.76 -19.45
C PRO A 270 7.01 8.73 -18.11
N PHE A 271 5.82 9.32 -18.04
CA PHE A 271 4.87 9.14 -16.96
C PHE A 271 3.59 8.48 -17.49
N ALA A 272 2.74 8.01 -16.58
CA ALA A 272 1.57 7.16 -16.89
C ALA A 272 0.73 7.71 -18.05
N LEU A 273 0.50 9.03 -18.07
CA LEU A 273 -0.39 9.70 -19.02
C LEU A 273 0.36 10.63 -20.00
N GLY A 274 1.68 10.49 -20.14
CA GLY A 274 2.51 11.29 -21.05
C GLY A 274 3.69 11.96 -20.35
N ASP A 275 3.88 13.25 -20.62
CA ASP A 275 5.06 14.01 -20.15
C ASP A 275 4.87 14.66 -18.77
N GLN A 276 3.65 14.63 -18.23
CA GLN A 276 3.31 15.24 -16.95
C GLN A 276 2.95 14.18 -15.91
N LEU A 277 3.38 14.40 -14.68
CA LEU A 277 2.91 13.60 -13.55
C LEU A 277 1.41 13.74 -13.37
N SER A 278 0.82 12.66 -12.87
CA SER A 278 -0.57 12.56 -12.51
C SER A 278 -0.76 11.83 -11.18
N ILE A 279 -2.00 11.79 -10.69
CA ILE A 279 -2.38 10.97 -9.53
C ILE A 279 -2.09 9.48 -9.80
N ALA A 280 -2.23 9.02 -11.04
CA ALA A 280 -1.92 7.63 -11.40
C ALA A 280 -0.46 7.28 -11.11
N ASP A 281 0.48 8.19 -11.38
CA ASP A 281 1.91 7.97 -11.14
C ASP A 281 2.24 7.75 -9.66
N MET A 282 1.52 8.41 -8.75
CA MET A 282 1.74 8.25 -7.31
C MET A 282 1.39 6.83 -6.84
N HIS A 283 0.28 6.29 -7.35
CA HIS A 283 -0.16 4.94 -7.03
C HIS A 283 0.65 3.88 -7.76
N LEU A 284 0.85 4.06 -9.07
CA LEU A 284 1.58 3.13 -9.92
C LEU A 284 3.03 2.99 -9.46
N SER A 285 3.70 4.09 -9.12
CA SER A 285 5.09 4.03 -8.63
C SER A 285 5.21 3.26 -7.32
N ALA A 286 4.35 3.57 -6.34
CA ALA A 286 4.37 2.89 -5.06
C ALA A 286 4.11 1.39 -5.20
N TRP A 287 3.13 1.02 -6.04
CA TRP A 287 2.84 -0.38 -6.36
C TRP A 287 4.03 -1.04 -7.07
N LEU A 288 4.55 -0.43 -8.14
CA LEU A 288 5.59 -1.00 -8.99
C LEU A 288 6.90 -1.23 -8.23
N VAL A 289 7.32 -0.31 -7.35
CA VAL A 289 8.49 -0.48 -6.47
C VAL A 289 8.36 -1.76 -5.66
N ARG A 290 7.19 -1.98 -5.06
CA ARG A 290 6.95 -3.17 -4.24
C ARG A 290 6.95 -4.44 -5.08
N ILE A 291 6.35 -4.43 -6.27
CA ILE A 291 6.39 -5.57 -7.18
C ILE A 291 7.83 -5.89 -7.63
N VAL A 292 8.63 -4.88 -7.98
CA VAL A 292 10.05 -5.06 -8.34
C VAL A 292 10.82 -5.67 -7.18
N LYS A 293 10.58 -5.21 -5.94
CA LYS A 293 11.19 -5.83 -4.76
C LYS A 293 10.78 -7.29 -4.58
N LEU A 294 9.49 -7.63 -4.74
CA LEU A 294 9.03 -9.02 -4.66
C LEU A 294 9.65 -9.90 -5.75
N ALA A 295 9.96 -9.31 -6.90
CA ALA A 295 10.70 -9.94 -8.00
C ALA A 295 12.23 -10.07 -7.75
N GLY A 296 12.72 -9.59 -6.60
CA GLY A 296 14.15 -9.62 -6.24
C GLY A 296 14.97 -8.47 -6.84
N GLY A 297 14.31 -7.39 -7.24
CA GLY A 297 14.95 -6.13 -7.64
C GLY A 297 15.08 -5.13 -6.50
N ALA A 298 15.61 -3.96 -6.80
CA ALA A 298 15.78 -2.84 -5.89
C ALA A 298 15.28 -1.53 -6.51
N MET A 299 14.91 -0.54 -5.68
CA MET A 299 14.52 0.79 -6.16
C MET A 299 15.64 1.53 -6.93
N THR A 300 16.89 1.07 -6.77
CA THR A 300 18.07 1.60 -7.45
C THR A 300 18.34 0.95 -8.79
N ASP A 301 17.61 -0.12 -9.15
CA ASP A 301 17.77 -0.76 -10.45
C ASP A 301 17.49 0.26 -11.57
N ASP A 302 18.15 0.08 -12.71
CA ASP A 302 17.75 0.77 -13.92
C ASP A 302 16.44 0.16 -14.48
N GLY A 303 15.74 0.87 -15.35
CA GLY A 303 14.43 0.46 -15.88
C GLY A 303 14.52 -0.88 -16.60
N SER A 304 15.64 -1.13 -17.30
CA SER A 304 15.87 -2.40 -17.98
C SER A 304 16.09 -3.54 -16.99
N GLY A 305 16.81 -3.28 -15.90
CA GLY A 305 17.07 -4.19 -14.80
C GLY A 305 15.79 -4.51 -14.03
N ALA A 306 15.01 -3.49 -13.66
CA ALA A 306 13.72 -3.63 -13.00
C ALA A 306 12.76 -4.49 -13.84
N VAL A 307 12.61 -4.18 -15.14
CA VAL A 307 11.76 -4.98 -16.04
C VAL A 307 12.31 -6.40 -16.23
N ALA A 308 13.63 -6.60 -16.26
CA ALA A 308 14.21 -7.95 -16.31
C ALA A 308 13.88 -8.78 -15.07
N ARG A 309 13.87 -8.17 -13.87
CA ARG A 309 13.43 -8.84 -12.62
C ARG A 309 11.96 -9.24 -12.72
N LEU A 310 11.11 -8.31 -13.13
CA LEU A 310 9.68 -8.56 -13.33
C LEU A 310 9.45 -9.70 -14.33
N GLN A 311 10.11 -9.65 -15.48
CA GLN A 311 10.03 -10.67 -16.52
C GLN A 311 10.43 -12.05 -16.02
N HIS A 312 11.53 -12.15 -15.27
CA HIS A 312 11.95 -13.40 -14.66
C HIS A 312 10.94 -13.90 -13.61
N HIS A 313 10.32 -12.98 -12.87
CA HIS A 313 9.36 -13.30 -11.82
C HIS A 313 8.03 -13.84 -12.36
N VAL A 314 7.48 -13.22 -13.40
CA VAL A 314 6.17 -13.61 -13.97
C VAL A 314 6.24 -14.74 -14.98
N GLY A 315 7.43 -15.07 -15.52
CA GLY A 315 7.61 -16.17 -16.47
C GLY A 315 7.62 -15.72 -17.94
N THR A 316 8.07 -16.63 -18.82
CA THR A 316 8.33 -16.35 -20.25
C THR A 316 7.07 -16.20 -21.11
N GLU A 317 5.92 -16.59 -20.58
CA GLU A 317 4.62 -16.46 -21.23
C GLU A 317 4.18 -14.98 -21.37
N PHE A 318 4.67 -14.11 -20.49
CA PHE A 318 4.49 -12.67 -20.58
C PHE A 318 5.74 -12.06 -21.22
N LYS A 319 5.57 -11.12 -22.17
CA LYS A 319 6.68 -10.45 -22.86
C LYS A 319 6.74 -8.98 -22.45
N LEU A 320 7.55 -8.68 -21.44
CA LEU A 320 7.82 -7.31 -21.00
C LEU A 320 9.02 -6.76 -21.77
N GLY A 321 8.89 -5.56 -22.34
CA GLY A 321 9.97 -4.92 -23.07
C GLY A 321 11.01 -4.31 -22.12
N GLN A 322 12.26 -4.79 -22.15
CA GLN A 322 13.36 -4.17 -21.36
C GLN A 322 13.64 -2.71 -21.75
N LYS A 323 13.22 -2.30 -22.96
CA LYS A 323 13.21 -0.92 -23.46
C LYS A 323 11.77 -0.46 -23.76
N GLY A 324 10.83 -1.00 -23.01
CA GLY A 324 9.41 -0.75 -23.11
C GLY A 324 8.94 0.38 -22.21
N ARG A 325 7.62 0.57 -22.15
CA ARG A 325 6.99 1.67 -21.40
C ARG A 325 7.22 1.57 -19.90
N LEU A 326 7.18 0.37 -19.31
CA LEU A 326 7.49 0.19 -17.89
C LEU A 326 8.94 0.56 -17.56
N SER A 327 9.87 0.29 -18.47
CA SER A 327 11.29 0.63 -18.31
C SER A 327 11.51 2.14 -18.38
N GLU A 328 10.92 2.80 -19.38
CA GLU A 328 10.96 4.26 -19.53
C GLU A 328 10.31 4.96 -18.31
N TYR A 329 9.16 4.45 -17.87
CA TYR A 329 8.44 4.94 -16.70
C TYR A 329 9.27 4.86 -15.42
N TRP A 330 9.89 3.70 -15.18
CA TRP A 330 10.72 3.47 -14.00
C TRP A 330 11.89 4.46 -13.95
N GLU A 331 12.59 4.65 -15.08
CA GLU A 331 13.69 5.62 -15.16
C GLU A 331 13.23 7.05 -14.89
N ALA A 332 12.13 7.48 -15.50
CA ALA A 332 11.62 8.82 -15.32
C ALA A 332 11.19 9.08 -13.86
N MET A 333 10.54 8.11 -13.21
CA MET A 333 10.13 8.21 -11.81
C MET A 333 11.32 8.18 -10.84
N LYS A 334 12.32 7.33 -11.09
CA LYS A 334 13.51 7.22 -10.25
C LYS A 334 14.31 8.51 -10.18
N GLU A 335 14.31 9.31 -11.25
CA GLU A 335 15.02 10.58 -11.28
C GLU A 335 14.38 11.68 -10.43
N ARG A 336 13.12 11.51 -10.01
CA ARG A 336 12.38 12.51 -9.24
C ARG A 336 12.92 12.66 -7.82
N SER A 337 12.88 13.89 -7.31
CA SER A 337 13.26 14.19 -5.93
C SER A 337 12.35 13.48 -4.92
N SER A 338 11.05 13.37 -5.22
CA SER A 338 10.10 12.61 -4.39
C SER A 338 10.50 11.15 -4.25
N TRP A 339 10.83 10.48 -5.35
CA TRP A 339 11.31 9.09 -5.35
C TRP A 339 12.58 8.96 -4.51
N LYS A 340 13.59 9.78 -4.81
CA LYS A 340 14.87 9.77 -4.11
C LYS A 340 14.69 9.95 -2.60
N LYS A 341 13.76 10.83 -2.16
CA LYS A 341 13.48 11.07 -0.74
C LYS A 341 12.66 9.96 -0.10
N VAL A 342 11.55 9.56 -0.72
CA VAL A 342 10.64 8.54 -0.18
C VAL A 342 11.34 7.19 -0.10
N TYR A 343 12.25 6.87 -1.01
CA TYR A 343 12.92 5.57 -1.03
C TYR A 343 14.38 5.61 -0.54
N ALA A 344 14.86 6.75 -0.03
CA ALA A 344 16.26 6.92 0.43
C ALA A 344 16.69 5.89 1.48
N GLU A 345 15.81 5.61 2.46
CA GLU A 345 16.12 4.80 3.63
C GLU A 345 15.73 3.32 3.47
N GLY A 346 15.45 2.86 2.25
CA GLY A 346 15.02 1.49 2.05
C GLY A 346 13.52 1.28 2.30
N LEU A 347 12.67 2.30 2.14
CA LEU A 347 11.22 2.09 2.14
C LEU A 347 10.87 1.01 1.10
N HIS A 348 10.13 0.00 1.57
CA HIS A 348 9.77 -1.30 0.95
C HIS A 348 10.78 -2.39 1.06
#